data_AF-A0A1D7ZZE1-F1
#
_entry.id   AF-A0A1D7ZZE1-F1
#
_cell.length_a   1.000
_cell.length_b   1.000
_cell.length_c   1.000
_cell.angle_alpha   90.00
_cell.angle_beta   90.00
_cell.angle_gamma   90.00
#
_symmetry.space_group_name_H-M   'P 1'
#
loop_
_entity.id
_entity.type
_entity.pdbx_description
1 polymer ?
#
loop_
_entity_poly.entity_id
_entity_poly.type
_entity_poly.pdbx_seq_one_letter_code
_entity_poly.pdbx_strand_id
1 'polypeptide(L)'
;MGDSYTLPEIVTEGILQEMIDRFDTSEYTTKDGWRVFADLAKMQPFQDGNKRTALIAANEAMGAFETQDFLVLPLQPESNTKFIGLLMRYYLTDDATQQDRLLDEMVSLTPGTVEQEQVWQAERDRLESIKKLSTRRVKPFWGGNQEFRQRYLKNLPDDQDL
;
A
#
# COMPACT_ATOMS: atom_id res chain seq x y z
N MET A 1 24.83 8.16 -18.68
CA MET A 1 23.91 7.16 -19.28
C MET A 1 22.87 6.88 -18.23
N GLY A 2 21.59 7.08 -18.54
CA GLY A 2 20.52 6.88 -17.57
C GLY A 2 20.20 5.40 -17.50
N ASP A 3 20.44 4.78 -16.35
CA ASP A 3 20.07 3.39 -16.09
C ASP A 3 18.55 3.29 -16.10
N SER A 4 17.99 2.68 -17.15
CA SER A 4 16.57 2.36 -17.21
C SER A 4 16.31 1.11 -16.39
N TYR A 5 15.37 1.20 -15.45
CA TYR A 5 14.88 0.02 -14.75
C TYR A 5 14.35 -1.01 -15.76
N THR A 6 14.88 -2.22 -15.73
CA THR A 6 14.41 -3.32 -16.58
C THR A 6 13.71 -4.32 -15.69
N LEU A 7 12.42 -4.55 -15.94
CA LEU A 7 11.66 -5.57 -15.23
C LEU A 7 12.27 -6.95 -15.52
N PRO A 8 12.39 -7.83 -14.51
CA PRO A 8 12.69 -9.23 -14.80
C PRO A 8 11.59 -9.77 -15.72
N GLU A 9 11.99 -10.25 -16.90
CA GLU A 9 11.06 -10.71 -17.93
C GLU A 9 10.21 -11.90 -17.44
N ILE A 10 10.73 -12.67 -16.49
CA ILE A 10 10.05 -13.79 -15.83
C ILE A 10 10.52 -13.88 -14.36
N VAL A 11 9.58 -13.84 -13.41
CA VAL A 11 9.83 -14.20 -12.01
C VAL A 11 9.85 -15.73 -11.91
N THR A 12 10.95 -16.30 -11.43
CA THR A 12 11.14 -17.76 -11.33
C THR A 12 11.09 -18.23 -9.88
N GLU A 13 10.78 -19.51 -9.67
CA GLU A 13 10.84 -20.13 -8.34
C GLU A 13 12.24 -20.02 -7.71
N GLY A 14 13.30 -20.10 -8.51
CA GLY A 14 14.68 -19.96 -8.04
C GLY A 14 14.96 -18.59 -7.42
N ILE A 15 14.47 -17.51 -8.03
CA ILE A 15 14.61 -16.15 -7.48
C ILE A 15 13.88 -16.05 -6.13
N LEU A 16 12.68 -16.61 -6.02
CA LEU A 16 11.93 -16.63 -4.78
C LEU A 16 12.64 -17.45 -3.69
N GLN A 17 13.20 -18.60 -4.06
CA GLN A 17 13.94 -19.45 -3.13
C GLN A 17 15.19 -18.74 -2.59
N GLU A 18 15.94 -18.03 -3.43
CA GLU A 18 17.10 -17.24 -2.98
C GLU A 18 16.71 -16.16 -1.96
N MET A 19 15.53 -15.55 -2.13
CA MET A 19 15.02 -14.56 -1.17
C MET A 19 14.60 -15.20 0.16
N ILE A 20 13.96 -16.38 0.10
CA ILE A 20 13.60 -17.17 1.28
C ILE A 20 14.87 -17.59 2.03
N ASP A 21 15.84 -18.20 1.35
CA ASP A 21 17.08 -18.67 1.96
C ASP A 21 17.86 -17.52 2.63
N ARG A 22 17.87 -16.34 1.99
CA ARG A 22 18.50 -15.14 2.55
C ARG A 22 17.78 -14.64 3.81
N PHE A 23 16.45 -14.68 3.81
CA PHE A 23 15.67 -14.27 4.98
C PHE A 23 15.82 -15.28 6.13
N ASP A 24 15.75 -16.57 5.83
CA ASP A 24 15.84 -17.65 6.83
C ASP A 24 17.19 -17.69 7.55
N THR A 25 18.25 -17.20 6.89
CA THR A 25 19.61 -17.08 7.43
C THR A 25 19.91 -15.71 8.05
N SER A 26 18.94 -14.79 8.06
CA SER A 26 19.08 -13.45 8.63
C SER A 26 18.85 -13.42 10.15
N GLU A 27 18.97 -12.24 10.75
CA GLU A 27 18.67 -12.02 12.17
C GLU A 27 17.19 -11.73 12.44
N TYR A 28 16.32 -11.76 11.41
CA TYR A 28 14.89 -11.44 11.49
C TYR A 28 14.63 -10.05 12.07
N THR A 29 15.46 -9.07 11.68
CA THR A 29 15.29 -7.68 12.11
C THR A 29 14.18 -7.00 11.33
N THR A 30 13.69 -5.85 11.81
CA THR A 30 12.77 -4.99 11.05
C THR A 30 13.32 -4.64 9.66
N LYS A 31 14.66 -4.44 9.55
CA LYS A 31 15.33 -4.19 8.28
C LYS A 31 15.22 -5.40 7.34
N ASP A 32 15.34 -6.62 7.85
CA ASP A 32 15.21 -7.84 7.04
C ASP A 32 13.79 -8.01 6.50
N GLY A 33 12.76 -7.72 7.30
CA GLY A 33 11.38 -7.67 6.83
C GLY A 33 11.17 -6.62 5.72
N TRP A 34 11.73 -5.42 5.89
CA TRP A 34 11.68 -4.38 4.84
C TRP A 34 12.47 -4.76 3.57
N ARG A 35 13.54 -5.57 3.70
CA ARG A 35 14.26 -6.12 2.55
C ARG A 35 13.39 -7.07 1.76
N VAL A 36 12.69 -8.01 2.42
CA VAL A 36 11.72 -8.90 1.77
C VAL A 36 10.67 -8.09 1.03
N PHE A 37 10.11 -7.06 1.67
CA PHE A 37 9.17 -6.15 1.00
C PHE A 37 9.77 -5.49 -0.24
N ALA A 38 10.98 -4.91 -0.15
CA ALA A 38 11.60 -4.15 -1.23
C ALA A 38 11.93 -5.05 -2.43
N ASP A 39 12.50 -6.23 -2.18
CA ASP A 39 12.87 -7.21 -3.20
C ASP A 39 11.60 -7.78 -3.89
N LEU A 40 10.56 -8.12 -3.12
CA LEU A 40 9.29 -8.60 -3.68
C LEU A 40 8.60 -7.51 -4.51
N ALA A 41 8.59 -6.28 -4.01
CA ALA A 41 7.97 -5.16 -4.70
C ALA A 41 8.73 -4.77 -5.98
N LYS A 42 10.06 -4.97 -6.02
CA LYS A 42 10.92 -4.77 -7.20
C LYS A 42 10.49 -5.71 -8.33
N MET A 43 10.23 -6.98 -8.06
CA MET A 43 9.91 -7.96 -9.11
C MET A 43 8.67 -7.63 -9.96
N GLN A 44 7.69 -6.91 -9.40
CA GLN A 44 6.44 -6.49 -10.08
C GLN A 44 5.74 -7.58 -10.94
N PRO A 45 5.47 -8.79 -10.40
CA PRO A 45 4.88 -9.89 -11.18
C PRO A 45 3.41 -9.69 -11.57
N PHE A 46 2.67 -8.80 -10.88
CA PHE A 46 1.25 -8.59 -11.10
C PHE A 46 0.96 -7.27 -11.84
N GLN A 47 -0.17 -7.21 -12.55
CA GLN A 47 -0.65 -5.99 -13.23
C GLN A 47 -0.94 -4.85 -12.25
N ASP A 48 -1.44 -5.19 -11.05
CA ASP A 48 -1.65 -4.27 -9.93
C ASP A 48 -1.41 -5.02 -8.62
N GLY A 49 -1.15 -4.29 -7.55
CA GLY A 49 -1.09 -4.84 -6.19
C GLY A 49 0.28 -5.25 -5.71
N ASN A 50 1.34 -5.15 -6.53
CA ASN A 50 2.69 -5.60 -6.19
C ASN A 50 3.17 -5.18 -4.80
N LYS A 51 3.04 -3.90 -4.44
CA LYS A 51 3.43 -3.38 -3.11
C LYS A 51 2.55 -3.91 -1.98
N ARG A 52 1.24 -4.09 -2.22
CA ARG A 52 0.29 -4.62 -1.22
C ARG A 52 0.62 -6.09 -0.93
N THR A 53 0.81 -6.88 -1.99
CA THR A 53 1.18 -8.29 -1.88
C THR A 53 2.56 -8.47 -1.23
N ALA A 54 3.54 -7.67 -1.63
CA ALA A 54 4.87 -7.68 -1.01
C ALA A 54 4.83 -7.35 0.48
N LEU A 55 4.02 -6.37 0.90
CA LEU A 55 3.90 -6.00 2.30
C LEU A 55 3.20 -7.08 3.13
N ILE A 56 2.17 -7.74 2.58
CA ILE A 56 1.52 -8.88 3.24
C ILE A 56 2.51 -10.03 3.43
N ALA A 57 3.25 -10.39 2.37
CA ALA A 57 4.24 -11.46 2.42
C ALA A 57 5.38 -11.17 3.41
N ALA A 58 5.88 -9.93 3.44
CA ALA A 58 6.89 -9.51 4.40
C ALA A 58 6.38 -9.55 5.85
N ASN A 59 5.13 -9.13 6.09
CA ASN A 59 4.51 -9.23 7.41
C ASN A 59 4.30 -10.68 7.86
N GLU A 60 3.90 -11.56 6.94
CA GLU A 60 3.79 -13.01 7.23
C GLU A 60 5.16 -13.60 7.57
N ALA A 61 6.19 -13.29 6.78
CA ALA A 61 7.56 -13.77 7.02
C ALA A 61 8.10 -13.31 8.40
N MET A 62 7.70 -12.12 8.85
CA MET A 62 8.05 -11.58 10.17
C MET A 62 7.16 -12.11 11.32
N GLY A 63 6.18 -12.98 11.03
CA GLY A 63 5.23 -13.48 12.04
C GLY A 63 4.27 -12.42 12.59
N ALA A 64 4.09 -11.30 11.88
CA ALA A 64 3.35 -10.13 12.37
C ALA A 64 1.87 -10.44 12.69
N PHE A 65 1.27 -11.43 12.05
CA PHE A 65 -0.12 -11.82 12.35
C PHE A 65 -0.28 -12.47 13.73
N GLU A 66 0.78 -13.09 14.25
CA GLU A 66 0.80 -13.67 15.60
C GLU A 66 1.24 -12.63 16.64
N THR A 67 2.26 -11.84 16.33
CA THR A 67 2.87 -10.87 17.27
C THR A 67 2.14 -9.53 17.31
N GLN A 68 1.35 -9.23 16.29
CA GLN A 68 0.73 -7.93 16.02
C GLN A 68 1.73 -6.78 15.78
N ASP A 69 3.01 -7.09 15.54
CA ASP A 69 4.04 -6.10 15.21
C ASP A 69 4.22 -5.99 13.69
N PHE A 70 3.39 -5.16 13.07
CA PHE A 70 3.34 -5.03 11.62
C PHE A 70 4.39 -4.06 11.08
N LEU A 71 4.93 -4.39 9.91
CA LEU A 71 5.60 -3.44 9.03
C LEU A 71 4.55 -2.48 8.46
N VAL A 72 4.71 -1.20 8.79
CA VAL A 72 3.78 -0.13 8.40
C VAL A 72 4.52 0.92 7.59
N LEU A 73 3.94 1.30 6.45
CA LEU A 73 4.49 2.40 5.66
C LEU A 73 4.46 3.70 6.47
N PRO A 74 5.32 4.69 6.16
CA PRO A 74 5.29 5.97 6.85
C PRO A 74 3.89 6.60 6.81
N LEU A 75 3.43 7.06 7.98
CA LEU A 75 2.09 7.58 8.19
C LEU A 75 1.97 9.04 7.74
N GLN A 76 3.06 9.80 7.88
CA GLN A 76 3.11 11.20 7.46
C GLN A 76 3.32 11.31 5.93
N PRO A 77 2.58 12.17 5.21
CA PRO A 77 2.67 12.30 3.76
C PRO A 77 4.08 12.61 3.23
N GLU A 78 4.86 13.44 3.94
CA GLU A 78 6.22 13.79 3.53
C GLU A 78 7.18 12.59 3.64
N SER A 79 7.10 11.85 4.75
CA SER A 79 7.88 10.64 4.98
C SER A 79 7.49 9.55 3.99
N ASN A 80 6.20 9.43 3.68
CA ASN A 80 5.69 8.48 2.70
C ASN A 80 6.22 8.79 1.30
N THR A 81 6.15 10.06 0.88
CA THR A 81 6.68 10.51 -0.42
C THR A 81 8.17 10.22 -0.53
N LYS A 82 8.93 10.50 0.52
CA LYS A 82 10.37 10.20 0.58
C LYS A 82 10.64 8.70 0.51
N PHE A 83 9.92 7.89 1.27
CA PHE A 83 10.03 6.44 1.27
C PHE A 83 9.77 5.85 -0.12
N ILE A 84 8.71 6.30 -0.81
CA ILE A 84 8.43 5.86 -2.17
C ILE A 84 9.55 6.26 -3.12
N GLY A 85 10.12 7.46 -2.99
CA GLY A 85 11.28 7.88 -3.78
C GLY A 85 12.52 7.02 -3.57
N LEU A 86 12.80 6.63 -2.32
CA LEU A 86 13.90 5.72 -1.98
C LEU A 86 13.66 4.31 -2.51
N LEU A 87 12.43 3.80 -2.41
CA LEU A 87 12.04 2.51 -3.00
C LEU A 87 12.26 2.49 -4.53
N MET A 88 11.95 3.59 -5.23
CA MET A 88 12.24 3.68 -6.67
C MET A 88 13.76 3.66 -6.95
N ARG A 89 14.57 4.30 -6.11
CA ARG A 89 16.04 4.22 -6.22
C ARG A 89 16.56 2.82 -5.95
N TYR A 90 15.95 2.10 -5.00
CA TYR A 90 16.27 0.71 -4.69
C TYR A 90 16.03 -0.19 -5.91
N TYR A 91 14.94 0.05 -6.66
CA TYR A 91 14.66 -0.70 -7.89
C TYR A 91 15.73 -0.48 -8.95
N LEU A 92 16.26 0.74 -9.07
CA LEU A 92 17.20 1.13 -10.13
C LEU A 92 18.63 0.63 -9.90
N THR A 93 18.97 0.15 -8.70
CA THR A 93 20.33 -0.30 -8.38
C THR A 93 20.36 -1.80 -8.13
N ASP A 94 21.43 -2.44 -8.61
CA ASP A 94 21.77 -3.84 -8.32
C ASP A 94 23.02 -3.94 -7.42
N ASP A 95 23.58 -2.80 -6.99
CA ASP A 95 24.68 -2.77 -6.04
C ASP A 95 24.16 -3.03 -4.62
N ALA A 96 24.57 -4.16 -4.04
CA ALA A 96 24.11 -4.60 -2.72
C ALA A 96 24.43 -3.58 -1.60
N THR A 97 25.55 -2.86 -1.70
CA THR A 97 25.93 -1.84 -0.70
C THR A 97 25.01 -0.62 -0.78
N GLN A 98 24.65 -0.18 -1.99
CA GLN A 98 23.69 0.90 -2.19
C GLN A 98 22.28 0.50 -1.78
N GLN A 99 21.85 -0.72 -2.12
CA GLN A 99 20.57 -1.26 -1.66
C GLN A 99 20.48 -1.27 -0.13
N ASP A 100 21.53 -1.70 0.55
CA ASP A 100 21.58 -1.71 2.03
C ASP A 100 21.44 -0.30 2.63
N ARG A 101 22.15 0.69 2.07
CA ARG A 101 22.03 2.10 2.52
C ARG A 101 20.65 2.70 2.26
N LEU A 102 20.08 2.43 1.08
CA LEU A 102 18.73 2.90 0.74
C LEU A 102 17.71 2.28 1.68
N LEU A 103 17.89 1.01 2.03
CA LEU A 103 17.03 0.30 2.96
C LEU A 103 17.14 0.89 4.37
N ASP A 104 18.34 1.22 4.86
CA ASP A 104 18.51 1.91 6.15
C ASP A 104 17.74 3.23 6.18
N GLU A 105 17.85 4.02 5.11
CA GLU A 105 17.13 5.28 5.00
C GLU A 105 15.61 5.06 4.94
N MET A 106 15.13 4.05 4.20
CA MET A 106 13.72 3.69 4.16
C MET A 106 13.19 3.30 5.54
N VAL A 107 13.90 2.41 6.25
CA VAL A 107 13.51 1.95 7.59
C VAL A 107 13.45 3.12 8.57
N SER A 108 14.38 4.08 8.47
CA SER A 108 14.38 5.27 9.34
C SER A 108 13.15 6.16 9.22
N LEU A 109 12.36 6.03 8.14
CA LEU A 109 11.14 6.79 7.90
C LEU A 109 9.89 6.06 8.41
N THR A 110 10.01 4.79 8.78
CA THR A 110 8.87 3.96 9.17
C THR A 110 8.49 4.24 10.62
N PRO A 111 7.19 4.21 10.95
CA PRO A 111 6.72 4.58 12.28
C PRO A 111 7.13 3.49 13.28
N GLY A 112 7.59 3.90 14.46
CA GLY A 112 7.79 2.97 15.58
C GLY A 112 6.46 2.50 16.18
N THR A 113 6.50 1.43 16.97
CA THR A 113 5.30 0.81 17.60
C THR A 113 4.45 1.79 18.40
N VAL A 114 5.06 2.78 19.07
CA VAL A 114 4.34 3.79 19.86
C VAL A 114 3.59 4.77 18.96
N GLU A 115 4.23 5.28 17.90
CA GLU A 115 3.59 6.19 16.94
C GLU A 115 2.43 5.50 16.23
N GLN A 116 2.68 4.26 15.81
CA GLN A 116 1.69 3.34 15.28
C GLN A 116 0.45 3.26 16.19
N GLU A 117 0.62 2.83 17.44
CA GLU A 117 -0.51 2.65 18.38
C GLU A 117 -1.28 3.96 18.61
N GLN A 118 -0.59 5.10 18.69
CA GLN A 118 -1.24 6.40 18.83
C GLN A 118 -2.17 6.73 17.66
N VAL A 119 -1.72 6.48 16.42
CA VAL A 119 -2.54 6.69 15.23
C VAL A 119 -3.73 5.72 15.20
N TRP A 120 -3.51 4.46 15.58
CA TRP A 120 -4.60 3.48 15.68
C TRP A 120 -5.64 3.85 16.72
N GLN A 121 -5.22 4.35 17.89
CA GLN A 121 -6.13 4.81 18.93
C GLN A 121 -6.93 6.04 18.48
N ALA A 122 -6.27 7.02 17.86
CA ALA A 122 -6.94 8.20 17.32
C ALA A 122 -8.01 7.84 16.28
N GLU A 123 -7.73 6.89 15.40
CA GLU A 123 -8.72 6.42 14.42
C GLU A 123 -9.87 5.62 15.06
N ARG A 124 -9.59 4.81 16.09
CA ARG A 124 -10.64 4.13 16.88
C ARG A 124 -11.58 5.13 17.53
N ASP A 125 -11.04 6.15 18.20
CA ASP A 125 -11.83 7.20 18.85
C ASP A 125 -12.68 7.97 17.84
N ARG A 126 -12.11 8.29 16.68
CA ARG A 126 -12.83 8.91 15.56
C ARG A 126 -13.99 8.03 15.09
N LEU A 127 -13.77 6.75 14.84
CA LEU A 127 -14.82 5.82 14.39
C LEU A 127 -15.94 5.68 15.44
N GLU A 128 -15.59 5.62 16.73
CA GLU A 128 -16.57 5.60 17.82
C GLU A 128 -17.37 6.92 17.89
N SER A 129 -16.74 8.06 17.60
CA SER A 129 -17.46 9.34 17.50
C SER A 129 -18.46 9.35 16.33
N ILE A 130 -18.10 8.74 15.19
CA ILE A 130 -18.98 8.65 14.02
C ILE A 130 -20.19 7.76 14.31
N LYS A 131 -20.01 6.63 15.00
CA LYS A 131 -21.13 5.76 15.42
C LYS A 131 -22.14 6.48 16.31
N LYS A 132 -21.69 7.46 17.10
CA LYS A 132 -22.57 8.27 17.97
C LYS A 132 -23.34 9.35 17.21
N LEU A 133 -23.00 9.66 15.96
CA LEU A 133 -23.73 10.62 15.16
C LEU A 133 -25.10 10.04 14.77
N SER A 134 -26.17 10.79 15.07
CA SER A 134 -27.53 10.44 14.67
C SER A 134 -27.65 10.53 13.15
N THR A 135 -27.79 9.39 12.48
CA THR A 135 -28.06 9.35 11.05
C THR A 135 -29.54 9.68 10.81
N ARG A 136 -29.82 10.73 10.03
CA ARG A 136 -31.17 11.00 9.52
C ARG A 136 -31.30 10.44 8.12
N ARG A 137 -32.28 9.55 7.92
CA ARG A 137 -32.62 9.05 6.59
C ARG A 137 -33.27 10.18 5.78
N VAL A 138 -32.49 10.84 4.93
CA VAL A 138 -33.01 11.78 3.93
C VAL A 138 -33.68 10.96 2.85
N LYS A 139 -35.00 11.11 2.68
CA LYS A 139 -35.71 10.45 1.58
C LYS A 139 -35.16 11.00 0.25
N PRO A 140 -34.80 10.14 -0.71
CA PRO A 140 -34.41 10.61 -2.04
C PRO A 140 -35.57 11.43 -2.63
N PHE A 141 -35.26 12.60 -3.18
CA PHE A 141 -36.24 13.54 -3.75
C PHE A 141 -36.93 13.02 -5.03
N TRP A 142 -36.58 11.81 -5.47
CA TRP A 142 -37.11 11.14 -6.66
C TRP A 142 -38.45 10.47 -6.38
N GLY A 143 -39.48 11.27 -6.10
CA GLY A 143 -40.81 10.71 -5.85
C GLY A 143 -41.96 11.70 -5.71
N GLY A 144 -41.82 12.97 -6.14
CA GLY A 144 -42.87 13.95 -5.87
C GLY A 144 -43.08 15.06 -6.89
N ASN A 145 -42.38 15.08 -8.03
CA ASN A 145 -42.55 16.17 -8.99
C ASN A 145 -42.81 15.63 -10.40
N GLN A 146 -44.06 15.22 -10.64
CA GLN A 146 -44.57 14.96 -11.99
C GLN A 146 -44.27 16.16 -12.93
N GLU A 147 -44.27 17.38 -12.41
CA GLU A 147 -43.91 18.60 -13.15
C GLU A 147 -42.45 18.62 -13.62
N PHE A 148 -41.49 18.13 -12.82
CA PHE A 148 -40.07 18.15 -13.21
C PHE A 148 -39.79 17.14 -14.34
N ARG A 149 -40.42 15.96 -14.28
CA ARG A 149 -40.35 14.98 -15.37
C ARG A 149 -41.01 15.52 -16.65
N GLN A 150 -42.20 16.12 -16.54
CA GLN A 150 -42.91 16.69 -17.71
C GLN A 150 -42.20 17.90 -18.32
N ARG A 151 -41.48 18.70 -17.53
CA ARG A 151 -40.83 19.93 -17.99
C ARG A 151 -39.45 19.70 -18.59
N TYR A 152 -38.72 18.67 -18.13
CA TYR A 152 -37.31 18.47 -18.51
C TYR A 152 -37.01 17.14 -19.23
N LEU A 153 -37.90 16.13 -19.16
CA LEU A 153 -37.70 14.85 -19.87
C LEU A 153 -38.55 14.72 -21.14
N LYS A 154 -39.43 15.68 -21.44
CA LYS A 154 -40.30 15.63 -22.63
C LYS A 154 -39.60 16.00 -23.93
N ASN A 155 -38.36 16.51 -23.84
CA ASN A 155 -37.55 16.97 -24.98
C ASN A 155 -36.17 16.29 -25.05
N LEU A 156 -35.95 15.18 -24.33
CA LEU A 156 -34.78 14.35 -24.65
C LEU A 156 -35.13 13.56 -25.92
N PRO A 157 -34.29 13.62 -26.98
CA PRO A 157 -34.40 12.69 -28.09
C PRO A 157 -34.31 11.26 -27.53
N ASP A 158 -35.18 10.37 -27.99
CA ASP A 158 -35.01 8.95 -27.74
C ASP A 158 -33.67 8.54 -28.38
N ASP A 159 -32.69 8.15 -27.55
CA ASP A 159 -31.53 7.39 -28.01
C ASP A 159 -32.04 6.00 -28.45
N GLN A 160 -32.65 5.96 -29.63
CA GLN A 160 -32.65 4.80 -30.50
C GLN A 160 -31.71 5.13 -31.66
N ASP A 161 -30.42 4.90 -31.40
CA ASP A 161 -29.43 4.38 -32.34
C ASP A 161 -28.04 4.67 -31.78
N LEU A 162 -27.46 3.70 -31.06
CA LEU A 162 -26.04 3.37 -30.98
C LEU A 162 -25.85 1.99 -30.34
#